data_AF-A0A973PK41-F1
#
_entry.id   AF-A0A973PK41-F1
#
_cell.length_a   1.000
_cell.length_b   1.000
_cell.length_c   1.000
_cell.angle_alpha   90.00
_cell.angle_beta   90.00
_cell.angle_gamma   90.00
#
_symmetry.space_group_name_H-M   'P 1'
#
loop_
_entity.id
_entity.type
_entity.pdbx_description
1 polymer ?
#
loop_
_entity_poly.entity_id
_entity_poly.type
_entity_poly.pdbx_seq_one_letter_code
_entity_poly.pdbx_strand_id
1 'polypeptide(L)' 'ADVAPPGERSRGDLVRLRRDDRAGGWFPWASVSASDVGRVARAAGFPTATCRQVGDRWLARLA' A
#
# COMPACT_ATOMS: atom_id res chain seq x y z
N ALA A 1 -7.24 -3.10 0.30
CA ALA A 1 -5.80 -3.23 0.01
C ALA A 1 -5.06 -3.55 1.32
N ASP A 2 -3.97 -4.31 1.26
CA ASP A 2 -3.08 -4.51 2.40
C ASP A 2 -2.22 -3.24 2.62
N VAL A 3 -2.00 -2.86 3.87
CA VAL A 3 -1.19 -1.70 4.27
C VAL A 3 -0.26 -2.09 5.40
N ALA A 4 0.88 -1.42 5.51
CA ALA A 4 1.81 -1.67 6.60
C ALA A 4 1.16 -1.30 7.95
N PRO A 5 1.56 -1.95 9.06
CA PRO A 5 1.10 -1.59 10.40
C PRO A 5 1.29 -0.09 10.73
N PRO A 6 0.49 0.44 11.67
CA PRO A 6 0.77 1.76 12.22
C PRO A 6 2.16 1.76 12.89
N GLY A 7 2.94 2.82 12.66
CA GLY A 7 4.31 2.96 13.16
C GLY A 7 5.40 2.56 12.15
N GLU A 8 5.07 1.78 11.12
CA GLU A 8 5.96 1.63 9.97
C GLU A 8 5.88 2.84 9.06
N ARG A 9 7.03 3.28 8.51
CA ARG A 9 7.05 4.41 7.57
C ARG A 9 6.58 3.97 6.19
N SER A 10 5.69 4.76 5.59
CA SER A 10 5.37 4.62 4.17
C SER A 10 6.61 4.84 3.31
N ARG A 11 6.75 4.07 2.23
CA ARG A 11 7.87 4.16 1.30
C ARG A 11 7.43 3.93 -0.15
N GLY A 12 8.12 4.58 -1.07
CA GLY A 12 8.04 4.31 -2.51
C GLY A 12 9.27 3.55 -2.96
N ASP A 13 9.07 2.58 -3.85
CA ASP A 13 10.11 1.72 -4.40
C ASP A 13 9.87 1.50 -5.91
N LEU A 14 10.89 1.02 -6.63
CA LEU A 14 10.71 0.40 -7.93
C LEU A 14 10.78 -1.11 -7.74
N VAL A 15 9.77 -1.81 -8.21
CA VAL A 15 9.73 -3.28 -8.18
C VAL A 15 9.62 -3.81 -9.60
N ARG A 16 10.10 -5.04 -9.81
CA ARG A 16 10.02 -5.75 -11.08
C ARG A 16 9.48 -7.13 -10.81
N LEU A 17 8.42 -7.51 -11.52
CA LEU A 17 7.88 -8.87 -11.41
C LEU A 17 8.81 -9.84 -12.14
N ARG A 18 9.11 -10.95 -11.49
CA ARG A 18 9.86 -12.08 -12.06
C ARG A 18 9.01 -13.34 -11.99
N ARG A 19 8.94 -14.07 -13.10
CA ARG A 19 8.33 -15.39 -13.22
C ARG A 19 9.36 -16.32 -13.85
N ASP A 20 9.79 -17.33 -13.10
CA ASP A 20 10.86 -18.25 -13.48
C ASP A 20 12.13 -17.48 -13.88
N ASP A 21 12.62 -17.68 -15.09
CA ASP A 21 13.80 -17.01 -15.67
C ASP A 21 13.48 -15.65 -16.33
N ARG A 22 12.19 -15.25 -16.41
CA ARG A 22 11.77 -14.00 -17.05
C ARG A 22 11.45 -12.93 -16.03
N ALA A 23 11.99 -11.74 -16.26
CA ALA A 23 11.67 -10.56 -15.46
C ALA A 23 11.08 -9.45 -16.36
N GLY A 24 10.02 -8.78 -15.89
CA GLY A 24 9.26 -7.75 -16.64
C GLY A 24 9.95 -6.38 -16.69
N GLY A 25 9.20 -5.28 -16.79
CA GLY A 25 9.75 -3.93 -16.56
C GLY A 25 9.81 -3.59 -15.07
N TRP A 26 10.61 -2.58 -14.72
CA TRP A 26 10.48 -1.90 -13.43
C TRP A 26 9.22 -1.04 -13.43
N PHE A 27 8.48 -1.02 -12.32
CA PHE A 27 7.33 -0.14 -12.14
C PHE A 27 7.30 0.42 -10.72
N PRO A 28 6.74 1.63 -10.55
CA PRO A 28 6.59 2.25 -9.24
C PRO A 28 5.66 1.42 -8.36
N TRP A 29 6.07 1.28 -7.11
CA TRP A 29 5.32 0.63 -6.06
C TRP A 29 5.41 1.45 -4.78
N ALA A 30 4.40 1.32 -3.92
CA ALA A 30 4.43 1.93 -2.61
C ALA A 30 3.91 0.96 -1.55
N SER A 31 4.61 0.92 -0.43
CA SER A 31 4.08 0.37 0.82
C SER A 31 3.59 1.54 1.66
N VAL A 32 2.28 1.59 1.91
CA VAL A 32 1.64 2.67 2.67
C VAL A 32 1.27 2.16 4.05
N SER A 33 1.58 2.91 5.10
CA SER A 33 1.15 2.60 6.47
C SER A 33 -0.34 2.88 6.67
N ALA A 34 -0.99 2.11 7.54
CA ALA A 34 -2.33 2.39 8.04
C ALA A 34 -2.45 3.82 8.61
N SER A 35 -1.37 4.40 9.14
CA SER A 35 -1.33 5.79 9.62
C SER A 35 -1.40 6.83 8.49
N ASP A 36 -0.85 6.52 7.31
CA ASP A 36 -0.74 7.45 6.18
C ASP A 36 -1.86 7.27 5.13
N VAL A 37 -2.56 6.14 5.17
CA VAL A 37 -3.52 5.75 4.13
C VAL A 37 -4.62 6.78 3.90
N GLY A 38 -5.09 7.49 4.92
CA GLY A 38 -6.11 8.54 4.75
C GLY A 38 -5.60 9.73 3.95
N ARG A 39 -4.33 10.11 4.13
CA ARG A 39 -3.68 11.18 3.34
C ARG A 39 -3.52 10.73 1.89
N VAL A 40 -3.04 9.51 1.68
CA VAL A 40 -2.84 8.93 0.34
C VAL A 40 -4.18 8.77 -0.40
N ALA A 41 -5.21 8.28 0.27
CA ALA A 41 -6.55 8.12 -0.29
C ALA A 41 -7.13 9.43 -0.82
N ARG A 42 -7.07 10.51 -0.01
CA ARG A 42 -7.53 11.84 -0.45
C ARG A 42 -6.75 12.34 -1.66
N ALA A 43 -5.41 12.21 -1.65
CA ALA A 43 -4.59 12.61 -2.78
C ALA A 43 -4.92 11.81 -4.06
N ALA A 44 -5.39 10.57 -3.91
CA ALA A 44 -5.84 9.71 -4.99
C ALA A 44 -7.34 9.89 -5.35
N GLY A 45 -8.03 10.87 -4.77
CA GLY A 45 -9.43 11.18 -5.07
C GLY A 45 -10.47 10.35 -4.30
N PHE A 46 -10.05 9.56 -3.31
CA PHE A 46 -10.97 8.84 -2.42
C PHE A 46 -11.29 9.69 -1.18
N PRO A 47 -12.55 10.11 -0.98
CA PRO A 47 -12.92 10.96 0.14
C PRO A 47 -12.77 10.27 1.50
N THR A 48 -12.89 8.93 1.54
CA THR A 48 -12.83 8.15 2.76
C THR A 48 -11.85 6.98 2.66
N ALA A 49 -11.19 6.71 3.78
CA ALA A 49 -10.38 5.52 3.97
C ALA A 49 -10.66 4.97 5.37
N THR A 50 -10.95 3.69 5.46
CA THR A 50 -11.03 2.99 6.75
C THR A 50 -9.97 1.91 6.82
N CYS A 51 -9.31 1.81 7.96
CA CYS A 51 -8.35 0.76 8.24
C CYS A 51 -8.82 -0.12 9.38
N ARG A 52 -8.59 -1.41 9.24
CA ARG A 52 -8.83 -2.39 10.30
C ARG A 52 -7.73 -3.44 10.30
N GLN A 53 -7.41 -3.94 11.49
CA GLN A 53 -6.56 -5.11 11.66
C GLN A 53 -7.39 -6.38 11.48
N VAL A 54 -6.87 -7.36 10.76
CA VAL A 54 -7.43 -8.70 10.58
C VAL A 54 -6.30 -9.70 10.79
N GLY A 55 -6.25 -10.31 11.98
CA GLY A 55 -5.11 -11.12 12.40
C GLY A 55 -3.84 -10.27 12.53
N ASP A 56 -2.78 -10.67 11.83
CA ASP A 56 -1.48 -9.98 11.76
C ASP A 56 -1.43 -8.88 10.68
N ARG A 57 -2.49 -8.75 9.87
CA ARG A 57 -2.51 -7.84 8.72
C ARG A 57 -3.34 -6.60 8.96
N TRP A 58 -2.96 -5.51 8.32
CA TRP A 58 -3.74 -4.28 8.27
C TRP A 58 -4.35 -4.10 6.89
N LEU A 59 -5.67 -3.93 6.85
CA LEU A 59 -6.42 -3.79 5.60
C LEU A 59 -7.07 -2.42 5.54
N ALA A 60 -6.90 -1.76 4.40
CA ALA A 60 -7.58 -0.51 4.05
C ALA A 60 -8.73 -0.74 3.07
N ARG A 61 -9.85 -0.07 3.31
CA ARG A 61 -10.93 0.13 2.32
C ARG A 61 -10.99 1.61 1.97
N LEU A 62 -10.94 1.91 0.67
CA LEU A 62 -11.05 3.25 0.13
C LEU A 62 -12.42 3.40 -0.53
N ALA A 63 -13.09 4.54 -0.34
CA ALA A 63 -14.39 4.86 -0.91
C ALA A 63 -14.52 6.36 -1.14
#